data_AF-A0AB36RAB3-F1
#
_entry.id   AF-A0AB36RAB3-F1
#
_cell.length_a   1.000
_cell.length_b   1.000
_cell.length_c   1.000
_cell.angle_alpha   90.00
_cell.angle_beta   90.00
_cell.angle_gamma   90.00
#
_symmetry.space_group_name_H-M   'P 1'
#
loop_
_entity.id
_entity.type
_entity.pdbx_description
1 polymer ?
#
loop_
_entity_poly.entity_id
_entity_poly.type
_entity_poly.pdbx_seq_one_letter_code
_entity_poly.pdbx_strand_id
1 'polypeptide(L)'
;MEPAEKLSVTVTPTMARMIREKVEDGSFGSASEVIRAALRAFQREEEEHAERMASIRARVKASIEDTRPGYSGEEVRAHLREFVARHSSRADDSAA
;
A
#
# COMPACT_ATOMS: atom_id res chain seq x y z
N MET A 1 -1.53 30.82 9.13
CA MET A 1 -1.28 30.28 7.78
C MET A 1 0.19 30.50 7.53
N GLU A 2 0.98 29.43 7.48
CA GLU A 2 2.42 29.57 7.19
C GLU A 2 2.59 30.19 5.79
N PRO A 3 3.53 31.13 5.63
CA PRO A 3 3.74 31.78 4.35
C PRO A 3 4.24 30.76 3.32
N ALA A 4 3.69 30.83 2.10
CA ALA A 4 4.16 30.00 1.01
C ALA A 4 5.59 30.39 0.60
N GLU A 5 6.52 29.43 0.64
CA GLU A 5 7.88 29.60 0.16
C GLU A 5 7.95 29.46 -1.37
N LYS A 6 8.73 30.31 -2.03
CA LYS A 6 8.95 30.24 -3.49
C LYS A 6 10.17 29.38 -3.79
N LEU A 7 9.94 28.27 -4.48
CA LEU A 7 10.99 27.38 -4.97
C LEU A 7 11.06 27.42 -6.50
N SER A 8 12.27 27.54 -7.05
CA SER A 8 12.54 27.32 -8.48
C SER A 8 12.90 25.85 -8.68
N VAL A 9 12.15 25.12 -9.50
CA VAL A 9 12.37 23.70 -9.78
C VAL A 9 12.48 23.47 -11.27
N THR A 10 13.44 22.62 -11.66
CA THR A 10 13.55 22.13 -13.03
C THR A 10 12.74 20.85 -13.16
N VAL A 11 11.82 20.83 -14.11
CA VAL A 11 10.99 19.66 -14.43
C VAL A 11 11.23 19.21 -15.86
N THR A 12 10.89 17.96 -16.16
CA THR A 12 10.99 17.45 -17.53
C THR A 12 10.01 18.18 -18.46
N PRO A 13 10.28 18.26 -19.78
CA PRO A 13 9.34 18.87 -20.74
C PRO A 13 7.94 18.25 -20.70
N THR A 14 7.87 16.93 -20.49
CA THR A 14 6.62 16.18 -20.34
C THR A 14 5.82 16.63 -19.12
N MET A 15 6.48 16.77 -17.97
CA MET A 15 5.84 17.28 -16.75
C MET A 15 5.37 18.73 -16.93
N ALA A 16 6.18 19.58 -17.55
CA ALA A 16 5.80 20.96 -17.83
C ALA A 16 4.56 21.06 -18.72
N ARG A 17 4.45 20.18 -19.73
CA ARG A 17 3.25 20.10 -20.59
C ARG A 17 2.03 19.66 -19.79
N MET A 18 2.14 18.61 -19.00
CA MET A 18 1.05 18.13 -18.14
C MET A 18 0.57 19.22 -17.17
N ILE A 19 1.49 19.96 -16.54
CA ILE A 19 1.14 21.06 -15.64
C ILE A 19 0.37 22.15 -16.38
N ARG A 20 0.80 22.52 -17.60
CA ARG A 20 0.09 23.51 -18.41
C ARG A 20 -1.30 23.03 -18.81
N GLU A 21 -1.43 21.80 -19.31
CA GLU A 21 -2.73 21.22 -19.68
C GLU A 21 -3.71 21.25 -18.50
N LYS A 22 -3.25 20.93 -17.28
CA LYS A 22 -4.05 20.96 -16.05
C LYS A 22 -4.46 22.35 -15.57
N VAL A 23 -3.78 23.39 -16.03
CA VAL A 23 -4.16 24.79 -15.76
C VAL A 23 -5.08 25.29 -16.87
N GLU A 24 -4.77 24.96 -18.12
CA GLU A 24 -5.56 25.31 -19.31
C GLU A 24 -6.95 24.67 -19.31
N ASP A 25 -7.08 23.44 -18.81
CA ASP A 25 -8.36 22.73 -18.66
C ASP A 25 -9.20 23.23 -17.47
N GLY A 26 -8.67 24.15 -16.67
CA GLY A 26 -9.33 24.74 -15.51
C GLY A 26 -9.36 23.86 -14.25
N SER A 27 -8.71 22.69 -14.25
CA SER A 27 -8.64 21.83 -13.07
C SER A 27 -7.86 22.49 -11.91
N PHE A 28 -6.93 23.39 -12.22
CA PHE A 28 -6.12 24.12 -11.26
C PHE A 28 -5.93 25.58 -11.67
N GLY A 29 -5.89 26.50 -10.70
CA GLY A 29 -5.73 27.93 -10.96
C GLY A 29 -4.28 28.36 -11.23
N SER A 30 -3.30 27.51 -10.95
CA SER A 30 -1.88 27.81 -11.23
C SER A 30 -0.99 26.56 -11.23
N ALA A 31 0.18 26.68 -11.85
CA ALA A 31 1.21 25.64 -11.79
C ALA A 31 1.62 25.30 -10.34
N SER A 32 1.73 26.30 -9.46
CA SER A 32 2.04 26.08 -8.05
C SER A 32 0.96 25.26 -7.33
N GLU A 33 -0.30 25.37 -7.75
CA GLU A 33 -1.38 24.57 -7.21
C GLU A 33 -1.31 23.11 -7.64
N VAL A 34 -0.99 22.86 -8.92
CA VAL A 34 -0.72 21.51 -9.45
C VAL A 34 0.41 20.85 -8.66
N ILE A 35 1.54 21.55 -8.46
CA ILE A 35 2.68 21.02 -7.70
C ILE A 35 2.29 20.73 -6.23
N ARG A 36 1.56 21.62 -5.56
CA ARG A 36 1.08 21.35 -4.20
C ARG A 36 0.15 20.14 -4.14
N ALA A 37 -0.73 19.97 -5.12
CA ALA A 37 -1.62 18.81 -5.20
C ALA A 37 -0.83 17.52 -5.42
N ALA A 38 0.18 17.54 -6.29
CA ALA A 38 1.06 16.42 -6.53
C ALA A 38 1.85 16.03 -5.26
N LEU A 39 2.42 17.01 -4.55
CA LEU A 39 3.13 16.78 -3.28
C LEU A 39 2.23 16.19 -2.20
N ARG A 40 0.97 16.66 -2.08
CA ARG A 40 0.00 16.05 -1.17
C ARG A 40 -0.33 14.62 -1.54
N ALA A 41 -0.42 14.29 -2.83
CA ALA A 41 -0.66 12.93 -3.28
C ALA A 41 0.54 12.02 -2.96
N PHE A 42 1.75 12.52 -3.25
CA PHE A 42 2.99 11.82 -2.93
C PHE A 42 3.14 11.55 -1.43
N GLN A 43 2.83 12.51 -0.57
CA GLN A 43 2.88 12.32 0.88
C GLN A 43 1.93 11.21 1.37
N ARG A 44 0.70 11.15 0.84
CA ARG A 44 -0.24 10.07 1.18
C ARG A 44 0.28 8.71 0.74
N GLU A 45 0.85 8.62 -0.46
CA GLU A 45 1.44 7.37 -0.96
C GLU A 45 2.61 6.89 -0.07
N GLU A 46 3.48 7.82 0.36
CA GLU A 46 4.58 7.52 1.27
C GLU A 46 4.08 7.06 2.65
N GLU A 47 3.04 7.68 3.19
CA GLU A 47 2.39 7.27 4.44
C GLU A 47 1.80 5.86 4.33
N GLU A 48 1.01 5.59 3.28
CA GLU A 48 0.45 4.27 3.02
C GLU A 48 1.53 3.21 2.79
N HIS A 49 2.63 3.57 2.13
CA HIS A 49 3.77 2.67 1.95
C HIS A 49 4.46 2.38 3.28
N ALA A 50 4.70 3.41 4.10
CA ALA A 50 5.32 3.27 5.41
C ALA A 50 4.49 2.38 6.34
N GLU A 51 3.17 2.53 6.35
CA GLU A 51 2.24 1.69 7.12
C GLU A 51 2.27 0.23 6.66
N ARG A 52 2.17 -0.01 5.35
CA ARG A 52 2.27 -1.36 4.78
C ARG A 52 3.60 -2.02 5.15
N MET A 53 4.70 -1.28 5.03
CA MET A 53 6.02 -1.77 5.38
C MET A 53 6.17 -2.01 6.89
N ALA A 54 5.56 -1.18 7.74
CA ALA A 54 5.54 -1.40 9.19
C ALA A 54 4.80 -2.69 9.55
N SER A 55 3.65 -2.95 8.92
CA SER A 55 2.89 -4.20 9.10
C SER A 55 3.70 -5.44 8.69
N ILE A 56 4.37 -5.39 7.54
CA ILE A 56 5.25 -6.47 7.08
C ILE A 56 6.39 -6.70 8.07
N ARG A 57 7.09 -5.64 8.48
CA ARG A 57 8.18 -5.73 9.47
C ARG A 57 7.70 -6.32 10.80
N ALA A 58 6.53 -5.93 11.28
CA ALA A 58 5.96 -6.47 12.51
C ALA A 58 5.67 -7.98 12.39
N ARG A 59 5.11 -8.45 11.26
CA ARG A 59 4.86 -9.87 11.01
C ARG A 59 6.15 -10.69 10.93
N VAL A 60 7.17 -10.17 10.26
CA VAL A 60 8.49 -10.81 10.17
C VAL A 60 9.13 -10.90 11.55
N LYS A 61 9.12 -9.80 12.32
CA LYS A 61 9.64 -9.77 13.69
C LYS A 61 8.93 -10.81 14.57
N ALA A 62 7.60 -10.84 14.55
CA ALA A 62 6.82 -11.82 15.30
C ALA A 62 7.16 -13.26 14.90
N SER A 63 7.45 -13.53 13.62
CA SER A 63 7.88 -14.85 13.17
C SER A 63 9.30 -15.21 13.63
N ILE A 64 10.21 -14.24 13.73
CA ILE A 64 11.59 -14.47 14.20
C ILE A 64 11.61 -14.68 15.72
N GLU A 65 10.76 -13.94 16.45
CA GLU A 65 10.61 -14.04 17.91
C GLU A 65 9.75 -15.24 18.34
N ASP A 66 9.16 -15.97 17.39
CA ASP A 66 8.35 -17.15 17.66
C ASP A 66 9.22 -18.30 18.20
N THR A 67 8.95 -18.70 19.43
CA THR A 67 9.67 -19.78 20.14
C THR A 67 9.08 -21.16 19.88
N ARG A 68 7.98 -21.26 19.12
CA ARG A 68 7.36 -22.54 18.78
C ARG A 68 8.30 -23.39 17.92
N PRO A 69 8.21 -24.72 18.01
CA PRO A 69 9.00 -25.61 17.17
C PRO A 69 8.66 -25.40 15.69
N GLY A 70 9.68 -25.43 14.84
CA GLY A 70 9.49 -25.47 13.40
C GLY A 70 8.86 -26.80 12.97
N TYR A 71 7.97 -26.74 11.99
CA TYR A 71 7.37 -27.93 11.39
C TYR A 71 8.00 -28.22 10.03
N SER A 72 8.19 -29.49 9.71
CA SER A 72 8.55 -29.91 8.37
C SER A 72 7.42 -29.61 7.37
N GLY A 73 7.76 -29.46 6.10
CA GLY A 73 6.75 -29.27 5.06
C GLY A 73 5.74 -30.42 4.97
N GLU A 74 6.12 -31.63 5.37
CA GLU A 74 5.22 -32.79 5.37
C GLU A 74 4.18 -32.71 6.49
N GLU A 75 4.60 -32.37 7.71
CA GLU A 75 3.72 -32.16 8.86
C GLU A 75 2.71 -31.05 8.57
N VAL A 76 3.17 -29.92 8.01
CA VAL A 76 2.28 -28.81 7.61
C VAL A 76 1.25 -29.27 6.57
N ARG A 77 1.67 -30.02 5.54
CA ARG A 77 0.76 -30.52 4.50
C ARG A 77 -0.25 -31.53 5.05
N ALA A 78 0.18 -32.42 5.95
CA ALA A 78 -0.72 -33.37 6.60
C ALA A 78 -1.78 -32.65 7.43
N HIS A 79 -1.35 -31.68 8.25
CA HIS A 79 -2.24 -30.88 9.07
C HIS A 79 -3.25 -30.07 8.24
N LEU A 80 -2.81 -29.45 7.14
CA LEU A 80 -3.70 -28.70 6.23
C LEU A 80 -4.76 -29.60 5.59
N ARG A 81 -4.39 -30.81 5.13
CA ARG A 81 -5.36 -31.77 4.56
C ARG A 81 -6.43 -32.15 5.57
N GLU A 82 -6.01 -32.43 6.80
CA GLU A 82 -6.94 -32.76 7.89
C GLU A 82 -7.87 -31.59 8.23
N PHE A 83 -7.30 -30.37 8.30
CA PHE A 83 -8.08 -29.15 8.54
C PHE A 83 -9.15 -28.94 7.47
N VAL A 84 -8.79 -29.08 6.18
CA VAL A 84 -9.74 -28.96 5.08
C VAL A 84 -10.83 -30.02 5.16
N ALA A 85 -10.47 -31.30 5.33
CA ALA A 85 -11.43 -32.40 5.41
C ALA A 85 -12.45 -32.22 6.55
N ARG A 86 -12.02 -31.65 7.68
CA ARG A 86 -12.87 -31.36 8.83
C ARG A 86 -13.89 -30.24 8.58
N HIS A 87 -13.61 -29.34 7.65
CA HIS A 87 -14.47 -28.18 7.37
C HIS A 87 -15.24 -28.31 6.06
N SER A 88 -14.81 -29.14 5.12
CA SER A 88 -15.58 -29.45 3.91
C SER A 88 -16.85 -30.23 4.22
N SER A 89 -16.85 -31.09 5.25
CA SER A 89 -18.05 -31.84 5.68
C SER A 89 -19.17 -30.97 6.27
N ARG A 90 -18.88 -29.72 6.67
CA ARG A 90 -19.87 -28.79 7.24
C ARG A 90 -20.56 -27.93 6.17
N ALA A 91 -20.00 -27.84 4.97
CA ALA A 91 -20.59 -27.09 3.85
C ALA A 91 -21.61 -27.93 3.07
N ASP A 92 -21.45 -29.26 3.04
CA ASP A 92 -22.35 -30.16 2.29
C ASP A 92 -23.65 -30.47 3.06
N ASP A 93 -23.65 -30.39 4.39
CA ASP A 93 -24.82 -30.67 5.24
C ASP A 93 -25.81 -29.48 5.41
N SER A 94 -25.46 -28.27 4.92
CA SER A 94 -26.36 -27.10 4.99
C SER A 94 -27.16 -26.86 3.70
N ALA A 95 -27.11 -27.80 2.75
CA ALA A 95 -27.77 -27.72 1.44
C ALA A 95 -28.77 -28.86 1.17
N ALA A 96 -29.12 -29.66 2.19
CA ALA A 96 -30.10 -30.75 2.10
C ALA A 96 -31.36 -30.46 2.92
#